data_AF-A0A210QI74-F1
#
_entry.id   AF-A0A210QI74-F1
#
_cell.length_a   1.000
_cell.length_b   1.000
_cell.length_c   1.000
_cell.angle_alpha   90.00
_cell.angle_beta   90.00
_cell.angle_gamma   90.00
#
_symmetry.space_group_name_H-M   'P 1'
#
loop_
_entity.id
_entity.type
_entity.pdbx_description
1 polymer ?
#
loop_
_entity_poly.entity_id
_entity_poly.type
_entity_poly.pdbx_seq_one_letter_code
_entity_poly.pdbx_strand_id
1 'polypeptide(L)'
;MTFFMAEDGLPPELDQHLLECPICLERFQEPKSLPCHHSFCQDCLGTYITKELSEKMASATSFPCPVCRRMTSPVNRAESMDKWAAQVPTSDVIQQHIKLQEHSSEPRYCKLCQIKGNLTNTAKS
;
A
#
# COMPACT_ATOMS: atom_id res chain seq x y z
N MET A 1 1.67 -18.67 -45.40
CA MET A 1 1.06 -17.34 -45.17
C MET A 1 0.04 -17.50 -44.06
N THR A 2 0.41 -17.20 -42.81
CA THR A 2 -0.46 -16.87 -41.65
C THR A 2 0.50 -16.53 -40.51
N PHE A 3 0.86 -15.26 -40.36
CA PHE A 3 0.25 -14.21 -39.53
C PHE A 3 0.83 -14.17 -38.11
N PHE A 4 1.32 -12.97 -37.78
CA PHE A 4 2.08 -12.52 -36.59
C PHE A 4 1.21 -12.38 -35.31
N MET A 5 1.91 -12.15 -34.19
CA MET A 5 1.52 -11.64 -32.84
C MET A 5 1.16 -12.74 -31.82
N ALA A 6 1.68 -12.76 -30.58
CA ALA A 6 2.31 -11.72 -29.79
C ALA A 6 3.38 -12.30 -28.84
N GLU A 7 4.38 -11.48 -28.53
CA GLU A 7 5.37 -11.72 -27.48
C GLU A 7 4.70 -11.89 -26.10
N ASP A 8 5.33 -12.75 -25.30
CA ASP A 8 5.00 -13.14 -23.93
C ASP A 8 5.04 -11.92 -22.99
N GLY A 9 3.98 -11.12 -23.02
CA GLY A 9 3.73 -10.06 -22.05
C GLY A 9 3.31 -10.67 -20.73
N LEU A 10 4.18 -10.56 -19.72
CA LEU A 10 3.93 -10.90 -18.32
C LEU A 10 2.50 -10.50 -17.89
N PRO A 11 1.71 -11.41 -17.30
CA PRO A 11 0.32 -11.12 -16.98
C PRO A 11 0.21 -9.95 -15.98
N PRO A 12 -0.73 -9.01 -16.19
CA PRO A 12 -0.94 -7.82 -15.35
C PRO A 12 -1.42 -8.12 -13.91
N GLU A 13 -1.50 -9.40 -13.53
CA GLU A 13 -1.99 -9.86 -12.24
C GLU A 13 -0.92 -9.82 -11.13
N LEU A 14 0.37 -9.72 -11.48
CA LEU A 14 1.44 -9.60 -10.47
C LEU A 14 1.44 -8.24 -9.74
N ASP A 15 0.87 -7.19 -10.34
CA ASP A 15 0.92 -5.83 -9.78
C ASP A 15 -0.08 -5.60 -8.63
N GLN A 16 -1.13 -6.41 -8.53
CA GLN A 16 -2.24 -6.12 -7.62
C GLN A 16 -1.88 -6.39 -6.16
N HIS A 17 -1.13 -7.47 -5.92
CA HIS A 17 -0.69 -7.87 -4.57
C HIS A 17 0.51 -7.06 -4.04
N LEU A 18 1.22 -6.32 -4.91
CA LEU A 18 2.37 -5.50 -4.50
C LEU A 18 2.00 -4.30 -3.62
N LEU A 19 0.72 -3.92 -3.64
CA LEU A 19 0.18 -2.79 -2.86
C LEU A 19 -0.75 -3.25 -1.73
N GLU A 20 -0.70 -4.54 -1.38
CA GLU A 20 -1.46 -5.12 -0.29
C GLU A 20 -0.60 -5.30 0.96
N CYS A 21 -1.18 -5.00 2.11
CA CYS A 21 -0.57 -5.21 3.39
C CYS A 21 -0.54 -6.71 3.74
N PRO A 22 0.62 -7.29 4.08
CA PRO A 22 0.72 -8.72 4.38
C PRO A 22 0.05 -9.12 5.72
N ILE A 23 -0.46 -8.16 6.50
CA ILE A 23 -1.20 -8.41 7.75
C ILE A 23 -2.71 -8.47 7.50
N CYS A 24 -3.29 -7.42 6.91
CA CYS A 24 -4.73 -7.36 6.67
C CYS A 24 -5.16 -7.87 5.28
N LEU A 25 -4.21 -8.08 4.37
CA LEU A 25 -4.43 -8.50 2.97
C LEU A 25 -5.31 -7.52 2.18
N GLU A 26 -5.33 -6.25 2.61
CA GLU A 26 -6.00 -5.16 1.92
C GLU A 26 -4.98 -4.15 1.40
N ARG A 27 -5.42 -3.25 0.51
CA ARG A 27 -4.61 -2.14 0.00
C ARG A 27 -4.01 -1.32 1.15
N PHE A 28 -2.72 -0.95 1.04
CA PHE A 28 -2.06 -0.22 2.13
C PHE A 28 -2.77 1.08 2.50
N GLN A 29 -3.01 1.27 3.80
CA GLN A 29 -3.38 2.55 4.39
C GLN A 29 -2.20 3.06 5.21
N GLU A 30 -1.64 4.21 4.80
CA GLU A 30 -0.44 4.79 5.40
C GLU A 30 0.71 3.77 5.57
N PRO A 31 1.32 3.31 4.46
CA PRO A 31 2.30 2.22 4.45
C PRO A 31 3.57 2.64 5.17
N LYS A 32 3.82 2.04 6.33
CA LYS A 32 5.02 2.20 7.15
C LYS A 32 6.09 1.19 6.70
N SER A 33 7.24 1.67 6.25
CA SER A 33 8.33 0.80 5.81
C SER A 33 9.40 0.64 6.88
N LEU A 34 9.60 -0.59 7.33
CA LEU A 34 10.66 -0.93 8.27
C LEU A 34 12.04 -0.89 7.57
N PRO A 35 13.15 -0.79 8.32
CA PRO A 35 14.51 -0.85 7.76
C PRO A 35 14.84 -2.17 7.03
N CYS A 36 14.03 -3.21 7.22
CA CYS A 36 14.11 -4.46 6.47
C CYS A 36 13.37 -4.42 5.12
N HIS A 37 12.87 -3.26 4.69
CA HIS A 37 12.11 -3.02 3.46
C HIS A 37 10.74 -3.69 3.36
N HIS A 38 10.24 -4.27 4.47
CA HIS A 38 8.85 -4.72 4.53
C HIS A 38 7.95 -3.57 4.97
N SER A 39 6.79 -3.48 4.35
CA SER A 39 5.82 -2.40 4.57
C SER A 39 4.50 -2.95 5.10
N PHE A 40 3.83 -2.17 5.93
CA PHE A 40 2.57 -2.53 6.60
C PHE A 40 1.69 -1.28 6.75
N CYS A 41 0.37 -1.43 6.87
CA CYS A 41 -0.46 -0.30 7.32
C CYS A 41 -0.03 0.16 8.72
N GLN A 42 -0.12 1.46 9.00
CA GLN A 42 0.22 1.99 10.33
C GLN A 42 -0.50 1.23 11.45
N ASP A 43 -1.81 1.06 11.32
CA ASP A 43 -2.65 0.46 12.36
C ASP A 43 -2.37 -1.04 12.53
N CYS A 44 -2.12 -1.74 11.42
CA CYS A 44 -1.72 -3.14 11.43
C CYS A 44 -0.40 -3.33 12.16
N LEU A 45 0.58 -2.47 11.88
CA LEU A 45 1.88 -2.49 12.54
C LEU A 45 1.75 -2.14 14.03
N GLY A 46 0.97 -1.13 14.40
CA GLY A 46 0.75 -0.73 15.79
C GLY A 46 0.10 -1.83 16.62
N THR A 47 -0.92 -2.49 16.07
CA THR A 47 -1.59 -3.64 16.70
C THR A 47 -0.63 -4.82 16.89
N TYR A 48 0.18 -5.12 15.87
CA TYR A 48 1.21 -6.17 15.95
C TYR A 48 2.25 -5.90 17.04
N ILE A 49 2.80 -4.67 17.07
CA ILE A 49 3.79 -4.25 18.09
C ILE A 49 3.20 -4.40 19.49
N THR A 50 1.98 -3.89 19.69
CA THR A 50 1.30 -3.93 20.99
C THR A 50 1.08 -5.36 21.45
N LYS A 51 0.68 -6.26 20.54
CA LYS A 51 0.45 -7.68 20.83
C LYS A 51 1.75 -8.45 21.17
N GLU A 52 2.80 -8.32 20.34
CA GLU A 52 4.05 -9.05 20.59
C GLU A 52 4.72 -8.64 21.90
N LEU A 53 4.59 -7.37 22.28
CA LEU A 53 5.26 -6.82 23.44
C LEU A 53 4.44 -6.95 24.73
N SER A 54 3.11 -6.92 24.65
CA SER A 54 2.25 -7.24 25.80
C SER A 54 2.45 -8.67 26.29
N GLU A 55 2.74 -9.60 25.38
CA GLU A 55 3.02 -11.01 25.69
C GLU A 55 4.43 -11.23 26.23
N LYS A 56 5.42 -10.35 25.92
CA LYS A 56 6.85 -10.69 26.08
C LYS A 56 7.70 -9.82 26.99
N MET A 57 7.29 -8.61 27.42
CA MET A 57 7.87 -7.85 28.57
C MET A 57 7.51 -6.34 28.51
N ALA A 58 7.23 -5.73 29.67
CA ALA A 58 7.01 -4.29 29.82
C ALA A 58 8.23 -3.39 29.52
N SER A 59 9.42 -3.97 29.30
CA SER A 59 10.69 -3.25 29.09
C SER A 59 11.30 -3.49 27.70
N ALA A 60 10.51 -3.97 26.74
CA ALA A 60 11.01 -4.18 25.40
C ALA A 60 11.42 -2.84 24.76
N THR A 61 12.52 -2.86 24.00
CA THR A 61 13.09 -1.68 23.31
C THR A 61 13.08 -1.81 21.79
N SER A 62 12.56 -2.93 21.29
CA SER A 62 12.49 -3.27 19.86
C SER A 62 11.43 -4.35 19.64
N PHE A 63 10.99 -4.50 18.40
CA PHE A 63 10.01 -5.49 17.98
C PHE A 63 10.49 -6.22 16.70
N PRO A 64 10.12 -7.49 16.49
CA PRO A 64 10.49 -8.22 15.28
C PRO A 64 9.61 -7.80 14.09
N CYS A 65 10.15 -7.81 12.88
CA CYS A 65 9.33 -7.67 11.67
C CYS A 65 8.35 -8.87 11.52
N PRO A 66 7.06 -8.65 11.19
CA PRO A 66 6.10 -9.73 10.96
C PRO A 66 6.50 -10.75 9.89
N VAL A 67 7.26 -10.32 8.88
CA VAL A 67 7.63 -11.15 7.71
C VAL A 67 8.98 -11.83 7.91
N CYS A 68 10.03 -11.04 8.16
CA CYS A 68 11.41 -11.54 8.19
C CYS A 68 12.00 -11.66 9.61
N ARG A 69 11.23 -11.34 10.65
CA ARG A 69 11.64 -11.36 12.07
C ARG A 69 12.85 -10.48 12.42
N ARG A 70 13.38 -9.67 11.49
CA ARG A 70 14.45 -8.70 11.78
C ARG A 70 13.98 -7.71 12.84
N MET A 71 14.77 -7.53 13.89
CA MET A 71 14.47 -6.60 14.98
C MET A 71 14.51 -5.15 14.47
N THR A 72 13.49 -4.39 14.82
CA THR A 72 13.37 -2.96 14.52
C THR A 72 13.20 -2.21 15.84
N SER A 73 13.98 -1.14 16.02
CA SER A 73 13.82 -0.23 17.15
C SER A 73 13.04 1.01 16.71
N PRO A 74 12.11 1.53 17.53
CA PRO A 74 11.48 2.82 17.30
C PRO A 74 12.53 3.94 17.36
N VAL A 75 12.24 5.08 16.73
CA VAL A 75 13.11 6.26 16.73
C VAL A 75 13.22 6.84 18.14
N ASN A 76 12.08 7.00 18.80
CA ASN A 76 11.97 7.45 20.18
C ASN A 76 11.47 6.30 21.07
N ARG A 77 12.41 5.71 21.82
CA ARG A 77 12.16 4.58 22.73
C ARG A 77 11.43 4.97 24.02
N ALA A 78 11.40 6.25 24.35
CA ALA A 78 10.73 6.75 25.56
C ALA A 78 9.22 6.90 25.38
N GLU A 79 8.73 6.87 24.14
CA GLU A 79 7.30 6.91 23.87
C GLU A 79 6.62 5.57 24.12
N SER A 80 5.31 5.65 24.34
CA SER A 80 4.45 4.50 24.51
C SER A 80 4.38 3.67 23.23
N MET A 81 4.24 2.35 23.39
CA MET A 81 4.34 1.38 22.31
C MET A 81 3.28 1.57 21.22
N ASP A 82 2.12 2.12 21.56
CA ASP A 82 1.05 2.48 20.63
C ASP A 82 1.49 3.53 19.59
N LYS A 83 2.52 4.32 19.89
CA LYS A 83 3.04 5.38 19.00
C LYS A 83 4.21 4.92 18.14
N TRP A 84 4.77 3.75 18.39
CA TRP A 84 5.97 3.31 17.69
C TRP A 84 5.76 3.11 16.19
N ALA A 85 4.58 2.63 15.78
CA ALA A 85 4.23 2.50 14.36
C ALA A 85 4.16 3.85 13.64
N ALA A 86 3.70 4.90 14.33
CA ALA A 86 3.61 6.24 13.76
C ALA A 86 4.98 6.90 13.53
N GLN A 87 5.99 6.51 14.30
CA GLN A 87 7.36 6.98 14.14
C GLN A 87 8.07 6.36 12.92
N VAL A 88 7.53 5.27 12.36
CA VAL A 88 8.11 4.65 11.17
C VAL A 88 7.81 5.55 9.96
N PRO A 89 8.79 5.78 9.06
CA PRO A 89 8.54 6.55 7.85
C PRO A 89 7.51 5.87 6.94
N THR A 90 6.65 6.69 6.32
CA THR A 90 5.76 6.24 5.26
C THR A 90 6.54 6.06 3.97
N SER A 91 6.25 5.00 3.20
CA SER A 91 6.86 4.82 1.88
C SER A 91 6.16 5.63 0.80
N ASP A 92 6.85 6.67 0.32
CA ASP A 92 6.39 7.54 -0.77
C ASP A 92 6.18 6.76 -2.07
N VAL A 93 7.00 5.74 -2.33
CA VAL A 93 6.88 4.91 -3.53
C VAL A 93 5.56 4.14 -3.51
N ILE A 94 5.26 3.46 -2.40
CA ILE A 94 3.99 2.70 -2.27
C ILE A 94 2.80 3.66 -2.34
N GLN A 95 2.88 4.80 -1.66
CA GLN A 95 1.85 5.84 -1.70
C GLN A 95 1.61 6.40 -3.11
N GLN A 96 2.66 6.64 -3.88
CA GLN A 96 2.55 7.13 -5.25
C GLN A 96 1.93 6.09 -6.18
N HIS A 97 2.33 4.83 -6.09
CA HIS A 97 1.76 3.74 -6.88
C HIS A 97 0.27 3.52 -6.58
N ILE A 98 -0.13 3.64 -5.31
CA ILE A 98 -1.54 3.61 -4.90
C ILE A 98 -2.35 4.70 -5.61
N LYS A 99 -1.88 5.94 -5.59
CA LYS A 99 -2.58 7.07 -6.26
C LYS A 99 -2.66 6.88 -7.77
N LEU A 100 -1.59 6.37 -8.38
CA LEU A 100 -1.55 6.15 -9.83
C LEU A 100 -2.52 5.06 -10.29
N GLN A 101 -2.67 3.98 -9.52
CA GLN A 101 -3.65 2.95 -9.82
C GLN A 101 -5.10 3.47 -9.68
N GLU A 102 -5.40 4.25 -8.65
CA GLU A 102 -6.74 4.86 -8.47
C GLU A 102 -7.13 5.75 -9.66
N HIS A 103 -6.17 6.52 -10.20
CA HIS A 103 -6.38 7.35 -11.39
C HIS A 103 -6.30 6.59 -12.72
N SER A 104 -5.99 5.29 -12.69
CA SER A 104 -6.07 4.40 -13.86
C SER A 104 -7.43 3.72 -13.98
N SER A 105 -8.11 3.50 -12.84
CA SER A 105 -9.48 3.00 -12.79
C SER A 105 -10.54 4.03 -13.20
N GLU A 106 -10.20 5.32 -13.20
CA GLU A 106 -11.08 6.38 -13.71
C GLU A 106 -11.11 6.36 -15.25
N PRO A 107 -12.28 6.26 -15.91
CA PRO A 107 -12.35 6.25 -17.36
C PRO A 107 -11.80 7.57 -17.93
N ARG A 108 -10.67 7.47 -18.63
CA ARG A 108 -10.04 8.61 -19.28
C ARG A 108 -10.77 8.96 -20.56
N TYR A 109 -11.61 9.98 -20.50
CA TYR A 109 -12.22 10.57 -21.68
C TYR A 109 -11.29 11.62 -22.30
N CYS A 110 -11.21 11.66 -23.63
CA CYS A 110 -10.56 12.79 -24.28
C CYS A 110 -11.38 14.06 -24.02
N LYS A 111 -10.73 15.23 -24.08
CA LYS A 111 -11.36 16.54 -23.82
C LYS A 111 -12.67 16.74 -24.61
N LEU A 112 -12.73 16.26 -25.85
CA LEU A 112 -13.92 16.34 -26.70
C LEU A 112 -15.06 15.41 -26.25
N CYS A 113 -14.74 14.21 -25.77
CA CYS A 113 -15.74 13.27 -25.25
C CYS A 113 -16.26 13.70 -23.86
N GLN A 114 -15.42 14.35 -23.06
CA GLN A 114 -15.80 14.91 -21.77
C GLN A 114 -16.83 16.05 -21.92
N ILE A 115 -16.70 16.86 -22.98
CA ILE A 115 -17.65 17.94 -23.31
C ILE A 115 -18.94 17.39 -23.93
N LYS A 116 -18.84 16.38 -24.81
CA LYS A 116 -20.01 15.76 -25.46
C LYS A 116 -20.97 15.09 -24.48
N GLY A 117 -20.45 14.45 -23.42
CA GLY A 117 -21.30 13.83 -22.38
C GLY A 117 -22.22 14.82 -21.64
N ASN A 118 -21.90 16.12 -21.65
CA ASN A 118 -22.71 17.17 -21.03
C ASN A 118 -23.73 17.80 -22.00
N LEU A 119 -23.71 17.42 -23.29
CA LEU A 119 -24.59 17.97 -24.33
C LEU A 119 -25.53 16.93 -24.97
N THR A 120 -25.34 15.64 -24.73
CA THR A 120 -26.09 14.58 -25.44
C THR A 120 -27.41 14.13 -24.80
N ASN A 121 -27.94 14.82 -23.78
CA ASN A 121 -29.34 14.59 -23.36
C ASN A 121 -30.38 15.30 -24.24
N THR A 122 -29.98 15.88 -25.38
CA THR A 122 -30.89 16.41 -26.41
C THR A 122 -30.48 15.97 -27.81
N ALA A 123 -30.44 14.67 -28.06
CA ALA A 123 -30.64 14.16 -29.42
C ALA A 123 -32.15 13.98 -29.63
N LYS A 124 -32.82 15.03 -30.11
CA LYS A 124 -34.12 14.88 -30.80
C LYS A 124 -33.85 14.26 -32.17
N SER A 125 -34.45 13.11 -32.43
CA SER A 125 -34.82 12.65 -33.78
C SER A 125 -36.33 12.49 -33.81
#